data_AF-A0A7W1WQN2-F1
#
_entry.id   AF-A0A7W1WQN2-F1
#
_cell.length_a   1.000
_cell.length_b   1.000
_cell.length_c   1.000
_cell.angle_alpha   90.00
_cell.angle_beta   90.00
_cell.angle_gamma   90.00
#
_symmetry.space_group_name_H-M   'P 1'
#
loop_
_entity.id
_entity.type
_entity.pdbx_description
1 polymer ?
#
loop_
_entity_poly.entity_id
_entity_poly.type
_entity_poly.pdbx_seq_one_letter_code
_entity_poly.pdbx_strand_id
1 'polypeptide(L)' 'MEDQTYIVAAVYVTREILGETRANGVESGRLGYFPLKKLPDNMDIRFKDCIGAYLSVSM' A
#
# COMPACT_ATOMS: atom_id res chain seq x y z
N MET A 1 -25.13 -22.72 -8.03
CA MET A 1 -24.46 -21.42 -7.82
C MET A 1 -23.06 -21.77 -7.37
N GLU A 2 -22.04 -21.46 -8.17
CA GLU A 2 -20.66 -21.57 -7.73
C GLU A 2 -20.38 -20.43 -6.76
N ASP A 3 -19.77 -20.73 -5.62
CA ASP A 3 -19.31 -19.72 -4.67
C ASP A 3 -18.19 -18.92 -5.33
N GLN A 4 -18.46 -17.64 -5.59
CA GLN A 4 -17.44 -16.71 -6.08
C GLN A 4 -16.70 -16.10 -4.90
N THR A 5 -15.41 -16.41 -4.79
CA THR A 5 -14.53 -15.80 -3.78
C THR A 5 -14.04 -14.45 -4.28
N TYR A 6 -14.33 -13.40 -3.52
CA TYR A 6 -13.84 -12.04 -3.78
C TYR A 6 -12.75 -11.68 -2.79
N ILE A 7 -11.68 -11.05 -3.27
CA ILE A 7 -10.62 -10.51 -2.42
C ILE A 7 -10.91 -9.03 -2.18
N VAL A 8 -11.13 -8.66 -0.93
CA VAL A 8 -11.30 -7.27 -0.50
C VAL A 8 -10.00 -6.80 0.14
N ALA A 9 -9.43 -5.72 -0.39
CA ALA A 9 -8.28 -5.04 0.22
C ALA A 9 -8.75 -3.76 0.91
N ALA A 10 -8.51 -3.64 2.21
CA ALA A 10 -8.73 -2.43 2.98
C ALA A 10 -7.40 -1.68 3.18
N VAL A 11 -7.39 -0.38 2.93
CA VAL A 11 -6.20 0.47 3.07
C VAL A 11 -6.44 1.50 4.18
N TYR A 12 -5.48 1.62 5.09
CA TYR A 12 -5.54 2.55 6.21
C TYR A 12 -4.37 3.53 6.13
N VAL A 13 -4.63 4.79 6.51
CA VAL A 13 -3.58 5.79 6.61
C VAL A 13 -3.13 5.90 8.06
N THR A 14 -1.82 5.79 8.25
CA THR A 14 -1.19 5.90 9.56
C THR A 14 -0.13 6.99 9.53
N ARG A 15 0.25 7.44 10.72
CA ARG A 15 1.38 8.34 10.92
C ARG A 15 2.47 7.60 11.66
N GLU A 16 3.66 7.58 11.09
CA GLU A 16 4.84 7.09 11.79
C GLU A 16 5.20 8.04 12.94
N ILE A 17 5.42 7.48 14.13
CA ILE A 17 5.77 8.25 15.34
C ILE A 17 7.25 8.03 15.67
N LEU A 18 7.66 6.76 15.80
CA LEU A 18 9.03 6.34 16.16
C LEU A 18 9.32 4.94 15.60
N GLY A 19 10.60 4.62 15.44
CA GLY A 19 11.08 3.29 15.04
C GLY A 19 11.76 3.27 13.67
N GLU A 20 12.05 2.05 13.18
CA GLU A 20 12.53 1.81 11.81
C GLU A 20 11.85 0.58 11.22
N THR A 21 11.58 0.62 9.91
CA THR A 21 11.06 -0.55 9.19
C THR A 21 12.18 -1.52 8.85
N ARG A 22 12.03 -2.80 9.22
CA ARG A 22 12.99 -3.86 8.88
C ARG A 22 12.28 -5.06 8.25
N ALA A 23 12.76 -5.49 7.09
CA ALA A 23 12.28 -6.71 6.44
C ALA A 23 12.69 -7.94 7.25
N ASN A 24 11.76 -8.87 7.47
CA ASN A 24 12.01 -10.13 8.20
C ASN A 24 12.48 -11.28 7.30
N GLY A 25 12.44 -11.12 5.97
CA GLY A 25 12.83 -12.14 5.00
C GLY A 25 11.80 -13.27 4.79
N VAL A 26 10.71 -13.29 5.55
CA VAL A 26 9.62 -14.28 5.44
C VAL A 26 8.43 -13.68 4.70
N GLU A 27 7.92 -12.56 5.21
CA GLU A 27 6.76 -11.85 4.62
C GLU A 27 7.19 -10.77 3.64
N SER A 28 8.41 -10.26 3.79
CA SER A 28 8.94 -9.18 2.96
C SER A 28 10.43 -9.35 2.74
N GLY A 29 10.87 -9.26 1.48
CA GLY A 29 12.28 -9.30 1.10
C GLY A 29 12.98 -7.94 1.19
N ARG A 30 12.23 -6.83 1.01
CA ARG A 30 12.76 -5.46 1.08
C ARG A 30 11.66 -4.49 1.50
N LEU A 31 12.04 -3.47 2.28
CA LEU A 31 11.20 -2.34 2.64
C LEU A 31 11.88 -1.03 2.23
N GLY A 32 11.09 0.01 2.01
CA GLY A 32 11.60 1.34 1.67
C GLY A 32 10.48 2.38 1.63
N TYR A 33 10.85 3.61 1.94
CA TYR A 33 9.96 4.77 1.83
C TYR A 33 10.06 5.36 0.44
N PHE A 34 8.91 5.78 -0.10
CA PHE A 34 8.83 6.42 -1.41
C PHE A 34 8.14 7.78 -1.25
N PRO A 35 8.63 8.82 -1.95
CA PRO A 35 7.85 10.05 -2.09
C PRO A 35 6.50 9.72 -2.71
N LEU A 36 5.44 10.31 -2.15
CA LEU A 36 4.07 10.05 -2.57
C LEU A 36 3.79 10.36 -4.05
N LYS A 37 4.52 11.33 -4.62
CA LYS A 37 4.47 11.70 -6.05
C LYS A 37 5.40 10.87 -6.94
N LYS A 38 6.13 9.91 -6.36
CA LYS A 38 7.14 9.08 -7.04
C LYS A 38 7.06 7.63 -6.51
N LEU A 39 5.89 7.03 -6.69
CA LEU A 39 5.65 5.63 -6.37
C LEU A 39 6.39 4.71 -7.36
N PRO A 40 6.73 3.47 -6.98
CA PRO A 40 7.35 2.49 -7.87
C PRO A 40 6.51 2.23 -9.13
N ASP A 41 7.17 2.19 -10.30
CA ASP A 41 6.49 1.95 -11.57
C ASP A 41 5.81 0.57 -11.60
N ASN A 42 6.44 -0.43 -10.98
CA ASN A 42 5.98 -1.82 -10.88
C ASN A 42 4.95 -2.08 -9.77
N MET A 43 4.45 -1.04 -9.08
CA MET A 43 3.38 -1.21 -8.09
C MET A 43 2.06 -1.60 -8.77
N ASP A 44 1.34 -2.56 -8.18
CA ASP A 44 0.02 -3.01 -8.64
C ASP A 44 -0.96 -1.83 -8.72
N ILE A 45 -1.70 -1.75 -9.83
CA ILE A 45 -2.61 -0.64 -10.12
C ILE A 45 -3.68 -0.46 -9.04
N ARG A 46 -4.15 -1.54 -8.41
CA ARG A 46 -5.17 -1.48 -7.36
C ARG A 46 -4.70 -0.69 -6.15
N PHE A 47 -3.42 -0.83 -5.79
CA PHE A 47 -2.84 -0.04 -4.70
C PHE A 47 -2.63 1.42 -5.11
N LYS A 48 -2.25 1.69 -6.37
CA LYS A 48 -2.16 3.05 -6.90
C LYS A 48 -3.52 3.74 -6.85
N ASP A 49 -4.61 3.04 -7.20
CA ASP A 49 -5.98 3.57 -7.15
C ASP A 49 -6.41 3.88 -5.72
N CYS A 50 -6.15 2.98 -4.75
CA CYS A 50 -6.44 3.23 -3.34
C CYS A 50 -5.68 4.44 -2.79
N ILE A 51 -4.39 4.56 -3.11
CA ILE A 51 -3.58 5.71 -2.71
C ILE A 51 -4.10 6.98 -3.38
N GLY A 52 -4.37 6.95 -4.68
CA GLY A 52 -4.89 8.08 -5.44
C GLY A 52 -6.22 8.61 -4.89
N ALA A 53 -7.14 7.71 -4.53
CA ALA A 53 -8.39 8.09 -3.88
C ALA A 53 -8.14 8.86 -2.57
N TYR A 54 -7.22 8.39 -1.72
CA TYR A 54 -6.85 9.11 -0.50
C TYR A 54 -6.27 10.50 -0.78
N LEU A 55 -5.42 10.63 -1.80
CA LEU A 55 -4.84 11.93 -2.17
C LEU A 55 -5.86 12.91 -2.69
N SER A 56 -6.85 12.45 -3.45
CA SER A 56 -7.94 13.29 -3.96
C SER A 56 -8.84 13.83 -2.86
N VAL A 57 -8.95 13.13 -1.73
CA VAL A 57 -9.71 13.57 -0.55
C VAL A 57 -8.91 14.55 0.31
N SER A 58 -7.59 14.57 0.18
CA SER A 58 -6.68 15.38 1.01
C SER A 58 -6.20 16.67 0.34
N MET A 59 -6.65 16.95 -0.89
CA MET A 59 -6.42 18.19 -1.65
C MET A 59 -7.67 19.07 -1.66
#